data_AF-A0A2R5L968-F1
#
_entry.id   AF-A0A2R5L968-F1
#
_cell.length_a   1.000
_cell.length_b   1.000
_cell.length_c   1.000
_cell.angle_alpha   90.00
_cell.angle_beta   90.00
_cell.angle_gamma   90.00
#
_symmetry.space_group_name_H-M   'P 1'
#
loop_
_entity.id
_entity.type
_entity.pdbx_description
1 polymer ?
#
loop_
_entity_poly.entity_id
_entity_poly.type
_entity_poly.pdbx_seq_one_letter_code
_entity_poly.pdbx_strand_id
1 'polypeptide(L)'
;YEFLLLKRLQEDENLWTEVTRKLSNEKSPTFEIQAELWYLYITLEGTGGRFSEFVRYISSTPRVRLATADSLLKTYLNRYNFVELNLDHIFKYGEDNALPRELFHCPSVRVLSLRSNFLDRLPADVGCLQHLESLALTHNRLHNGSIPFTLSFCRNLRVLLLDNNLLDALPGFLLDMHSLHTVHRHGNHNYFKATFMWYHTDINSRILAVTPSKAESHNGFRNSRVPLTLLEQSARAVVASKTDFFAPGKLPPRLRDYVCDRYFEFSICGNCPTAKYMGEPGYKVFTFKNPYLGNTCVPFQHWACSLECALAIEVPARREQLLSSREQDRQYAQYIQQAQGWSPPPSPPLCLLS
;
A
#
# COMPACT_ATOMS: atom_id res chain seq x y z
N TYR A 1 21.10 4.79 0.34
CA TYR A 1 21.86 6.03 0.04
C TYR A 1 22.14 6.21 -1.45
N GLU A 2 22.57 5.17 -2.20
CA GLU A 2 22.72 5.23 -3.69
C GLU A 2 21.52 5.86 -4.40
N PHE A 3 20.31 5.50 -3.99
CA PHE A 3 19.06 5.98 -4.58
C PHE A 3 18.88 7.50 -4.44
N LEU A 4 19.13 8.04 -3.25
CA LEU A 4 19.07 9.48 -2.98
C LEU A 4 20.18 10.22 -3.74
N LEU A 5 21.35 9.61 -3.81
CA LEU A 5 22.48 10.14 -4.56
C LEU A 5 22.19 10.23 -6.06
N LEU A 6 21.62 9.18 -6.66
CA LEU A 6 21.23 9.16 -8.07
C LEU A 6 20.20 10.24 -8.40
N LYS A 7 19.24 10.48 -7.48
CA LYS A 7 18.28 11.59 -7.63
C LYS A 7 19.02 12.94 -7.62
N ARG A 8 19.88 13.18 -6.63
CA ARG A 8 20.64 14.44 -6.52
C ARG A 8 21.57 14.67 -7.70
N LEU A 9 22.22 13.61 -8.19
CA LEU A 9 23.10 13.65 -9.37
C LEU A 9 22.35 13.97 -10.66
N GLN A 10 21.05 13.64 -10.73
CA GLN A 10 20.22 13.99 -11.87
C GLN A 10 19.82 15.46 -11.86
N GLU A 11 19.69 16.07 -10.68
CA GLU A 11 19.27 17.46 -10.49
C GLU A 11 20.46 18.45 -10.55
N ASP A 12 21.67 18.01 -10.19
CA ASP A 12 22.88 18.85 -10.08
C ASP A 12 23.98 18.41 -11.05
N GLU A 13 24.13 19.13 -12.18
CA GLU A 13 25.17 18.87 -13.18
C GLU A 13 26.60 19.12 -12.67
N ASN A 14 26.78 20.06 -11.73
CA ASN A 14 28.10 20.36 -11.17
C ASN A 14 28.56 19.19 -10.31
N LEU A 15 27.66 18.69 -9.47
CA LEU A 15 27.90 17.50 -8.67
C LEU A 15 28.17 16.27 -9.54
N TRP A 16 27.40 16.07 -10.62
CA TRP A 16 27.64 14.99 -11.59
C TRP A 16 29.07 15.02 -12.15
N THR A 17 29.52 16.20 -12.56
CA THR A 17 30.85 16.41 -13.14
C THR A 17 31.94 16.13 -12.11
N GLU A 18 31.76 16.59 -10.87
CA GLU A 18 32.72 16.36 -9.79
C GLU A 18 32.84 14.88 -9.43
N VAL A 19 31.71 14.19 -9.23
CA VAL A 19 31.66 12.76 -8.90
C VAL A 19 32.27 11.91 -10.01
N THR A 20 31.94 12.21 -11.27
CA THR A 20 32.50 11.51 -12.42
C THR A 20 34.02 11.67 -12.48
N ARG A 21 34.53 12.89 -12.29
CA ARG A 21 35.98 13.18 -12.28
C ARG A 21 36.71 12.42 -11.17
N LYS A 22 36.16 12.43 -9.95
CA LYS A 22 36.77 11.73 -8.80
C LYS A 22 36.77 10.20 -8.99
N LEU A 23 35.70 9.61 -9.52
CA LEU A 23 35.61 8.16 -9.77
C LEU A 23 36.45 7.66 -10.95
N SER A 24 36.85 8.56 -11.85
CA SER A 24 37.69 8.26 -13.02
C SER A 24 39.18 8.19 -12.67
N ASN A 25 39.63 8.94 -11.67
CA ASN A 25 41.06 9.15 -11.39
C ASN A 25 41.68 8.16 -10.39
N GLU A 26 40.90 7.33 -9.67
CA GLU A 26 41.44 6.44 -8.63
C GLU A 26 40.98 4.98 -8.76
N LYS A 27 41.93 4.04 -8.61
CA LYS A 27 41.70 2.58 -8.58
C LYS A 27 41.09 2.08 -7.26
N SER A 28 41.08 2.91 -6.22
CA SER A 28 40.54 2.61 -4.89
C SER A 28 40.45 3.93 -4.13
N PRO A 29 39.25 4.39 -3.75
CA PRO A 29 39.10 5.77 -3.33
C PRO A 29 39.35 5.89 -1.83
N THR A 30 40.55 6.33 -1.45
CA THR A 30 40.78 6.90 -0.12
C THR A 30 40.32 8.34 -0.18
N PHE A 31 39.03 8.56 0.06
CA PHE A 31 38.46 9.91 0.02
C PHE A 31 38.98 10.75 1.20
N GLU A 32 39.73 11.83 0.92
CA GLU A 32 39.61 13.04 1.75
C GLU A 32 38.27 13.68 1.40
N ILE A 33 37.25 13.37 2.21
CA ILE A 33 35.88 13.75 1.92
C ILE A 33 35.69 15.21 2.33
N GLN A 34 35.48 16.11 1.37
CA GLN A 34 34.93 17.42 1.67
C GLN A 34 33.59 17.23 2.38
N ALA A 35 33.31 18.02 3.42
CA ALA A 35 32.13 17.85 4.28
C ALA A 35 30.81 17.78 3.51
N GLU A 36 30.74 18.36 2.31
CA GLU A 36 29.57 18.36 1.43
C GLU A 36 29.33 17.03 0.71
N LEU A 37 30.32 16.14 0.61
CA LEU A 37 30.25 14.86 -0.12
C LEU A 37 30.23 13.63 0.79
N TRP A 38 30.02 13.81 2.09
CA TRP A 38 29.96 12.73 3.08
C TRP A 38 28.98 11.61 2.72
N TYR A 39 27.88 11.95 2.03
CA TYR A 39 26.90 10.97 1.54
C TYR A 39 27.47 10.03 0.47
N LEU A 40 28.44 10.48 -0.34
CA LEU A 40 29.10 9.69 -1.38
C LEU A 40 30.00 8.63 -0.74
N TYR A 41 30.71 9.00 0.33
CA TYR A 41 31.53 8.07 1.11
C TYR A 41 30.68 6.94 1.72
N ILE A 42 29.59 7.28 2.41
CA ILE A 42 28.66 6.27 2.96
C ILE A 42 28.13 5.34 1.86
N THR A 43 27.84 5.92 0.70
CA THR A 43 27.35 5.17 -0.46
C THR A 43 28.41 4.20 -1.00
N LEU A 44 29.67 4.62 -1.05
CA LEU A 44 30.77 3.81 -1.59
C LEU A 44 31.35 2.81 -0.58
N GLU A 45 31.23 3.07 0.73
CA GLU A 45 31.72 2.18 1.79
C GLU A 45 30.88 0.88 1.88
N GLY A 46 29.57 0.95 1.67
CA GLY A 46 28.66 -0.21 1.78
C GLY A 46 28.45 -1.00 0.48
N THR A 47 28.52 -0.36 -0.69
CA THR A 47 28.17 -0.97 -2.00
C THR A 47 29.11 -0.56 -3.14
N GLY A 48 30.31 -0.04 -2.82
CA GLY A 48 31.16 0.77 -3.71
C GLY A 48 31.47 0.22 -5.10
N GLY A 49 31.40 -1.10 -5.32
CA GLY A 49 31.57 -1.69 -6.65
C GLY A 49 30.45 -1.29 -7.63
N ARG A 50 29.18 -1.44 -7.25
CA ARG A 50 28.05 -1.29 -8.19
C ARG A 50 27.84 0.16 -8.60
N PHE A 51 27.79 1.07 -7.63
CA PHE A 51 27.62 2.49 -7.92
C PHE A 51 28.77 3.06 -8.76
N SER A 52 30.03 2.73 -8.43
CA SER A 52 31.17 3.23 -9.21
C SER A 52 31.22 2.64 -10.63
N GLU A 53 30.91 1.35 -10.79
CA GLU A 53 30.78 0.71 -12.10
C GLU A 53 29.66 1.35 -12.93
N PHE A 54 28.52 1.65 -12.29
CA PHE A 54 27.41 2.33 -12.94
C PHE A 54 27.77 3.73 -13.42
N VAL A 55 28.41 4.55 -12.57
CA VAL A 55 28.82 5.89 -12.99
C VAL A 55 29.79 5.80 -14.16
N ARG A 56 30.80 4.91 -14.12
CA ARG A 56 31.72 4.69 -15.27
C ARG A 56 30.97 4.26 -16.53
N TYR A 57 30.00 3.36 -16.41
CA TYR A 57 29.16 2.93 -17.51
C TYR A 57 28.42 4.11 -18.14
N ILE A 58 27.72 4.91 -17.33
CA ILE A 58 26.95 6.08 -17.80
C ILE A 58 27.88 7.13 -18.42
N SER A 59 29.05 7.37 -17.83
CA SER A 59 30.06 8.30 -18.36
C SER A 59 30.68 7.83 -19.68
N SER A 60 30.74 6.52 -19.93
CA SER A 60 31.23 5.94 -21.19
C SER A 60 30.17 5.88 -22.30
N THR A 61 28.89 6.02 -21.96
CA THR A 61 27.79 6.04 -22.93
C THR A 61 27.56 7.44 -23.53
N PRO A 62 27.35 7.58 -24.86
CA PRO A 62 27.05 8.87 -25.47
C PRO A 62 25.78 9.52 -24.91
N ARG A 63 25.85 10.81 -24.53
CA ARG A 63 24.76 11.63 -23.93
C ARG A 63 23.41 11.55 -24.68
N VAL A 64 23.43 11.28 -25.99
CA VAL A 64 22.24 11.15 -26.84
C VAL A 64 21.31 9.99 -26.41
N ARG A 65 21.81 8.98 -25.66
CA ARG A 65 20.99 7.89 -25.09
C ARG A 65 20.37 8.18 -23.71
N LEU A 66 20.87 9.17 -22.98
CA LEU A 66 20.32 9.58 -21.67
C LEU A 66 19.18 10.60 -21.84
N ALA A 67 19.15 11.31 -22.96
CA ALA A 67 18.12 12.29 -23.30
C ALA A 67 16.74 11.68 -23.60
N THR A 68 16.64 10.35 -23.73
CA THR A 68 15.38 9.65 -23.97
C THR A 68 14.76 9.19 -22.64
N ALA A 69 14.07 10.10 -21.97
CA ALA A 69 12.97 9.86 -21.02
C ALA A 69 13.21 9.02 -19.74
N ASP A 70 14.36 8.39 -19.53
CA ASP A 70 14.59 7.49 -18.40
C ASP A 70 15.52 8.10 -17.35
N SER A 71 15.06 8.17 -16.09
CA SER A 71 15.84 8.71 -14.97
C SER A 71 17.11 7.88 -14.70
N LEU A 72 18.13 8.50 -14.11
CA LEU A 72 19.36 7.80 -13.69
C LEU A 72 19.02 6.64 -12.76
N LEU A 73 18.04 6.84 -11.87
CA LEU A 73 17.54 5.83 -10.96
C LEU A 73 16.90 4.65 -11.71
N LYS A 74 16.04 4.90 -12.70
CA LYS A 74 15.44 3.84 -13.53
C LYS A 74 16.51 3.03 -14.26
N THR A 75 17.52 3.70 -14.80
CA THR A 75 18.63 3.03 -15.51
C THR A 75 19.46 2.16 -14.57
N TYR A 76 19.75 2.66 -13.36
CA TYR A 76 20.46 1.91 -12.31
C TYR A 76 19.71 0.65 -11.91
N LEU A 77 18.41 0.80 -11.63
CA LEU A 77 17.53 -0.28 -11.23
C LEU A 77 17.41 -1.38 -12.28
N ASN A 78 17.24 -0.99 -13.55
CA ASN A 78 17.16 -1.93 -14.67
C ASN A 78 18.47 -2.69 -14.90
N ARG A 79 19.63 -2.05 -14.69
CA ARG A 79 20.93 -2.69 -14.91
C ARG A 79 21.18 -3.83 -13.92
N TYR A 80 20.90 -3.60 -12.64
CA TYR A 80 21.26 -4.54 -11.58
C TYR A 80 20.14 -5.53 -11.21
N ASN A 81 18.95 -5.37 -11.77
CA ASN A 81 17.84 -6.31 -11.67
C ASN A 81 17.59 -6.83 -10.24
N PHE A 82 17.33 -5.91 -9.32
CA PHE A 82 17.19 -6.23 -7.91
C PHE A 82 16.00 -7.17 -7.65
N VAL A 83 16.25 -8.22 -6.87
CA VAL A 83 15.21 -9.15 -6.38
C VAL A 83 14.75 -8.76 -4.97
N GLU A 84 15.67 -8.26 -4.14
CA GLU A 84 15.39 -7.80 -2.79
C GLU A 84 15.87 -6.36 -2.64
N LEU A 85 15.00 -5.49 -2.14
CA LEU A 85 15.27 -4.08 -1.89
C LEU A 85 14.97 -3.76 -0.44
N ASN A 86 16.02 -3.59 0.37
CA ASN A 86 15.90 -3.15 1.76
C ASN A 86 16.24 -1.66 1.84
N LEU A 87 15.21 -0.83 1.93
CA LEU A 87 15.28 0.62 1.89
C LEU A 87 14.84 1.25 3.21
N ASP A 88 15.15 0.57 4.32
CA ASP A 88 14.77 0.98 5.67
C ASP A 88 15.51 2.27 6.07
N HIS A 89 14.80 3.23 6.67
CA HIS A 89 15.31 4.55 7.11
C HIS A 89 15.88 5.48 6.02
N ILE A 90 15.87 5.07 4.75
CA ILE A 90 16.48 5.84 3.66
C ILE A 90 15.70 7.12 3.37
N PHE A 91 14.37 7.03 3.27
CA PHE A 91 13.52 8.13 2.81
C PHE A 91 12.99 9.02 3.96
N LYS A 92 13.39 8.73 5.20
CA LYS A 92 12.93 9.40 6.43
C LYS A 92 13.16 10.92 6.47
N TYR A 93 14.21 11.40 5.80
CA TYR A 93 14.65 12.81 5.83
C TYR A 93 14.58 13.48 4.44
N GLY A 94 13.91 12.86 3.47
CA GLY A 94 13.74 13.46 2.14
C GLY A 94 12.75 14.62 2.18
N GLU A 95 12.93 15.62 1.30
CA GLU A 95 12.13 16.86 1.28
C GLU A 95 10.61 16.61 1.15
N ASP A 96 10.20 15.49 0.54
CA ASP A 96 8.77 15.15 0.33
C ASP A 96 8.29 13.89 1.08
N ASN A 97 9.16 13.17 1.80
CA ASN A 97 8.92 11.79 2.28
C ASN A 97 8.32 10.83 1.21
N ALA A 98 8.41 11.20 -0.07
CA ALA A 98 7.79 10.51 -1.18
C ALA A 98 8.77 9.51 -1.79
N LEU A 99 8.26 8.31 -2.08
CA LEU A 99 9.05 7.29 -2.77
C LEU A 99 9.15 7.62 -4.25
N PRO A 100 10.35 7.60 -4.86
CA PRO A 100 10.49 7.77 -6.30
C PRO A 100 9.74 6.64 -7.03
N ARG A 101 8.91 6.99 -8.02
CA ARG A 101 8.08 6.03 -8.75
C ARG A 101 8.89 4.93 -9.43
N GLU A 102 10.12 5.25 -9.79
CA GLU A 102 11.01 4.35 -10.52
C GLU A 102 11.41 3.14 -9.69
N LEU A 103 11.33 3.22 -8.36
CA LEU A 103 11.48 2.05 -7.47
C LEU A 103 10.50 0.94 -7.83
N PHE A 104 9.29 1.30 -8.23
CA PHE A 104 8.22 0.37 -8.52
C PHE A 104 8.25 -0.14 -9.96
N HIS A 105 9.12 0.42 -10.82
CA HIS A 105 9.33 -0.05 -12.18
C HIS A 105 10.34 -1.22 -12.30
N CYS A 106 10.66 -1.88 -11.17
CA CYS A 106 11.56 -3.05 -11.13
C CYS A 106 10.75 -4.35 -11.09
N PRO A 107 10.45 -5.00 -12.23
CA PRO A 107 9.54 -6.14 -12.25
C PRO A 107 10.06 -7.34 -11.44
N SER A 108 11.38 -7.49 -11.30
CA SER A 108 12.00 -8.66 -10.64
C SER A 108 11.98 -8.63 -9.12
N VAL A 109 11.53 -7.54 -8.49
CA VAL A 109 11.53 -7.40 -7.03
C VAL A 109 10.49 -8.35 -6.42
N ARG A 110 10.96 -9.20 -5.51
CA ARG A 110 10.18 -10.14 -4.71
C ARG A 110 10.05 -9.70 -3.26
N VAL A 111 11.05 -9.01 -2.71
CA VAL A 111 11.03 -8.49 -1.34
C VAL A 111 11.31 -7.00 -1.35
N LEU A 112 10.40 -6.20 -0.81
CA LEU A 112 10.57 -4.76 -0.64
C LEU A 112 10.38 -4.39 0.83
N SER A 113 11.43 -3.88 1.46
CA SER A 113 11.40 -3.33 2.81
C SER A 113 11.53 -1.81 2.77
N LEU A 114 10.57 -1.13 3.37
CA LEU A 114 10.44 0.32 3.44
C LEU A 114 10.18 0.75 4.89
N ARG A 115 10.80 0.06 5.86
CA ARG A 115 10.53 0.30 7.28
C ARG A 115 11.08 1.65 7.72
N SER A 116 10.41 2.27 8.69
CA SER A 116 10.93 3.45 9.38
C SER A 116 11.24 4.65 8.47
N ASN A 117 10.44 4.82 7.41
CA ASN A 117 10.60 5.90 6.42
C ASN A 117 9.62 7.06 6.62
N PHE A 118 8.77 7.01 7.66
CA PHE A 118 7.71 8.01 7.91
C PHE A 118 6.79 8.24 6.71
N LEU A 119 6.53 7.19 5.94
CA LEU A 119 5.66 7.27 4.77
C LEU A 119 4.22 7.57 5.19
N ASP A 120 3.67 8.67 4.68
CA ASP A 120 2.26 8.99 4.84
C ASP A 120 1.39 8.25 3.83
N ARG A 121 1.94 7.88 2.66
CA ARG A 121 1.25 7.15 1.57
C ARG A 121 2.18 6.18 0.84
N LEU A 122 1.63 5.08 0.36
CA LEU A 122 2.28 4.16 -0.58
C LEU A 122 1.85 4.53 -2.01
N PRO A 123 2.75 4.86 -2.94
CA PRO A 123 2.35 5.24 -4.30
C PRO A 123 1.54 4.17 -5.02
N ALA A 124 0.63 4.61 -5.91
CA ALA A 124 -0.18 3.70 -6.72
C ALA A 124 0.66 2.80 -7.64
N ASP A 125 1.88 3.24 -7.98
CA ASP A 125 2.85 2.49 -8.77
C ASP A 125 3.23 1.14 -8.15
N VAL A 126 2.97 0.89 -6.86
CA VAL A 126 3.21 -0.41 -6.22
C VAL A 126 2.58 -1.58 -7.00
N GLY A 127 1.47 -1.34 -7.70
CA GLY A 127 0.82 -2.35 -8.56
C GLY A 127 1.68 -2.84 -9.73
N CYS A 128 2.77 -2.14 -10.08
CA CYS A 128 3.75 -2.60 -11.07
C CYS A 128 4.54 -3.84 -10.62
N LEU A 129 4.68 -4.07 -9.30
CA LEU A 129 5.54 -5.11 -8.74
C LEU A 129 4.83 -6.47 -8.72
N GLN A 130 4.55 -7.03 -9.90
CA GLN A 130 3.76 -8.26 -10.06
C GLN A 130 4.42 -9.50 -9.43
N HIS A 131 5.74 -9.50 -9.24
CA HIS A 131 6.52 -10.56 -8.60
C HIS A 131 6.73 -10.35 -7.10
N LEU A 132 6.19 -9.27 -6.52
CA LEU A 132 6.35 -8.98 -5.10
C LEU A 132 5.67 -10.05 -4.25
N GLU A 133 6.43 -10.63 -3.32
CA GLU A 133 5.99 -11.68 -2.39
C GLU A 133 5.91 -11.17 -0.95
N SER A 134 6.78 -10.24 -0.58
CA SER A 134 6.83 -9.66 0.76
C SER A 134 7.01 -8.16 0.71
N LEU A 135 6.12 -7.43 1.38
CA LEU A 135 6.16 -5.97 1.52
C LEU A 135 6.20 -5.59 3.00
N ALA A 136 7.30 -4.95 3.43
CA ALA A 136 7.45 -4.46 4.79
C ALA A 136 7.32 -2.93 4.86
N LEU A 137 6.30 -2.47 5.59
CA LEU A 137 5.95 -1.07 5.80
C LEU A 137 5.88 -0.73 7.30
N THR A 138 6.55 -1.51 8.14
CA THR A 138 6.62 -1.35 9.59
C THR A 138 7.17 0.04 9.99
N HIS A 139 6.63 0.68 11.03
CA HIS A 139 7.06 2.00 11.52
C HIS A 139 6.94 3.13 10.48
N ASN A 140 5.79 3.23 9.81
CA ASN A 140 5.46 4.37 8.95
C ASN A 140 4.26 5.15 9.52
N ARG A 141 3.69 6.08 8.75
CA ARG A 141 2.54 6.91 9.15
C ARG A 141 1.30 6.59 8.30
N LEU A 142 1.21 5.35 7.83
CA LEU A 142 0.14 4.94 6.92
C LEU A 142 -1.20 4.90 7.67
N HIS A 143 -2.22 5.53 7.09
CA HIS A 143 -3.62 5.44 7.49
C HIS A 143 -4.42 4.65 6.44
N ASN A 144 -5.70 4.36 6.67
CA ASN A 144 -6.47 3.43 5.81
C ASN A 144 -6.52 3.85 4.32
N GLY A 145 -6.49 5.16 4.05
CA GLY A 145 -6.48 5.74 2.70
C GLY A 145 -5.09 5.85 2.08
N SER A 146 -4.04 5.52 2.82
CA SER A 146 -2.64 5.57 2.37
C SER A 146 -2.20 4.38 1.53
N ILE A 147 -2.95 3.27 1.60
CA ILE A 147 -2.64 2.02 0.90
C ILE A 147 -3.55 1.93 -0.33
N PRO A 148 -3.01 2.00 -1.56
CA PRO A 148 -3.81 2.03 -2.78
C PRO A 148 -4.34 0.64 -3.14
N PHE A 149 -5.50 0.60 -3.80
CA PHE A 149 -6.10 -0.62 -4.36
C PHE A 149 -5.18 -1.31 -5.36
N THR A 150 -4.27 -0.56 -6.01
CA THR A 150 -3.29 -1.13 -6.95
C THR A 150 -2.36 -2.14 -6.29
N LEU A 151 -2.23 -2.16 -4.96
CA LEU A 151 -1.54 -3.24 -4.24
C LEU A 151 -2.18 -4.62 -4.51
N SER A 152 -3.49 -4.67 -4.79
CA SER A 152 -4.18 -5.91 -5.19
C SER A 152 -3.69 -6.48 -6.53
N PHE A 153 -3.00 -5.68 -7.35
CA PHE A 153 -2.39 -6.13 -8.61
C PHE A 153 -1.09 -6.91 -8.37
N CYS A 154 -0.51 -6.84 -7.16
CA CYS A 154 0.63 -7.67 -6.75
C CYS A 154 0.14 -9.11 -6.46
N ARG A 155 -0.16 -9.88 -7.51
CA ARG A 155 -0.79 -11.21 -7.41
C ARG A 155 0.03 -12.24 -6.63
N ASN A 156 1.34 -12.03 -6.46
CA ASN A 156 2.22 -12.92 -5.72
C ASN A 156 2.41 -12.50 -4.26
N LEU A 157 1.81 -11.41 -3.79
CA LEU A 157 2.06 -10.88 -2.45
C LEU A 157 1.48 -11.80 -1.38
N ARG A 158 2.36 -12.37 -0.54
CA ARG A 158 2.01 -13.32 0.53
C ARG A 158 2.09 -12.71 1.92
N VAL A 159 3.05 -11.82 2.13
CA VAL A 159 3.36 -11.24 3.43
C VAL A 159 3.29 -9.72 3.34
N LEU A 160 2.47 -9.12 4.23
CA LEU A 160 2.34 -7.68 4.35
C LEU A 160 2.56 -7.26 5.82
N LEU A 161 3.63 -6.53 6.08
CA LEU A 161 3.97 -6.07 7.44
C LEU A 161 3.59 -4.59 7.59
N LEU A 162 2.58 -4.31 8.39
CA LEU A 162 2.02 -2.98 8.64
C LEU A 162 2.13 -2.56 10.11
N ASP A 163 2.96 -3.22 10.91
CA ASP A 163 3.09 -2.89 12.35
C ASP A 163 3.53 -1.43 12.57
N ASN A 164 3.08 -0.83 13.68
CA ASN A 164 3.43 0.52 14.10
C ASN A 164 3.15 1.57 13.02
N ASN A 165 1.92 1.60 12.52
CA ASN A 165 1.38 2.63 11.61
C ASN A 165 0.18 3.34 12.28
N LEU A 166 -0.59 4.12 11.51
CA LEU A 166 -1.75 4.89 11.97
C LEU A 166 -3.08 4.30 11.43
N LEU A 167 -3.14 2.98 11.26
CA LEU A 167 -4.31 2.30 10.69
C LEU A 167 -5.41 2.10 11.75
N ASP A 168 -6.60 2.62 11.49
CA ASP A 168 -7.80 2.34 12.31
C ASP A 168 -8.53 1.07 11.83
N ALA A 169 -8.37 0.72 10.55
CA ALA A 169 -8.90 -0.48 9.90
C ALA A 169 -8.03 -0.87 8.70
N LEU A 170 -8.05 -2.15 8.35
CA LEU A 170 -7.36 -2.59 7.13
C LEU A 170 -8.18 -2.17 5.89
N PRO A 171 -7.54 -1.86 4.75
CA PRO A 171 -8.27 -1.60 3.51
C PRO A 171 -9.11 -2.81 3.10
N GLY A 172 -10.37 -2.56 2.73
CA GLY A 172 -11.34 -3.60 2.39
C GLY A 172 -10.92 -4.55 1.28
N PHE A 173 -10.18 -4.05 0.28
CA PHE A 173 -9.70 -4.86 -0.84
C PHE A 173 -8.69 -5.93 -0.44
N LEU A 174 -8.08 -5.84 0.74
CA LEU A 174 -7.21 -6.91 1.25
C LEU A 174 -7.97 -8.21 1.49
N LEU A 175 -9.30 -8.16 1.60
CA LEU A 175 -10.15 -9.36 1.69
C LEU A 175 -10.21 -10.15 0.38
N ASP A 176 -10.02 -9.46 -0.75
CA ASP A 176 -10.11 -10.04 -2.09
C ASP A 176 -8.74 -10.56 -2.58
N MET A 177 -7.67 -10.33 -1.83
CA MET A 177 -6.31 -10.76 -2.16
C MET A 177 -6.06 -12.21 -1.73
N HIS A 178 -6.44 -13.17 -2.56
CA HIS A 178 -6.29 -14.60 -2.27
C HIS A 178 -4.85 -15.09 -2.07
N SER A 179 -3.87 -14.37 -2.58
CA SER A 179 -2.45 -14.70 -2.41
C SER A 179 -1.88 -14.26 -1.06
N LEU A 180 -2.58 -13.40 -0.33
CA LEU A 180 -2.12 -12.85 0.94
C LEU A 180 -2.39 -13.85 2.05
N HIS A 181 -1.35 -14.25 2.79
CA HIS A 181 -1.44 -15.25 3.86
C HIS A 181 -1.19 -14.64 5.24
N THR A 182 -0.32 -13.62 5.30
CA THR A 182 0.15 -13.07 6.57
C THR A 182 0.09 -11.55 6.52
N VAL A 183 -0.67 -10.98 7.46
CA VAL A 183 -0.74 -9.52 7.65
C VAL A 183 -0.41 -9.20 9.10
N HIS A 184 0.75 -8.61 9.34
CA HIS A 184 1.13 -8.10 10.66
C HIS A 184 0.66 -6.65 10.79
N ARG A 185 0.07 -6.30 11.92
CA ARG A 185 -0.52 -4.96 12.15
C ARG A 185 -0.49 -4.50 13.59
N HIS A 186 0.39 -5.08 14.42
CA HIS A 186 0.54 -4.72 15.82
C HIS A 186 0.95 -3.26 15.98
N GLY A 187 0.55 -2.62 17.07
CA GLY A 187 0.91 -1.23 17.37
C GLY A 187 0.38 -0.18 16.39
N ASN A 188 -0.62 -0.53 15.56
CA ASN A 188 -1.48 0.46 14.91
C ASN A 188 -2.42 1.11 15.93
N HIS A 189 -3.15 2.15 15.51
CA HIS A 189 -4.19 2.75 16.32
C HIS A 189 -5.09 1.67 16.93
N ASN A 190 -5.28 1.77 18.24
CA ASN A 190 -5.87 0.71 19.07
C ASN A 190 -7.27 0.35 18.57
N TYR A 191 -7.35 -0.72 17.75
CA TYR A 191 -8.56 -1.47 17.46
C TYR A 191 -9.35 -1.71 18.75
N PHE A 192 -8.66 -1.95 19.86
CA PHE A 192 -9.30 -2.28 21.13
C PHE A 192 -10.20 -1.19 21.74
N LYS A 193 -9.91 0.12 21.64
CA LYS A 193 -10.73 1.12 22.38
C LYS A 193 -11.95 1.61 21.57
N ALA A 194 -11.87 1.60 20.24
CA ALA A 194 -13.01 1.87 19.38
C ALA A 194 -13.85 0.61 19.12
N THR A 195 -13.21 -0.57 19.01
CA THR A 195 -13.90 -1.80 18.59
C THR A 195 -14.52 -2.59 19.75
N PHE A 196 -14.05 -2.50 21.01
CA PHE A 196 -14.72 -3.18 22.14
C PHE A 196 -16.15 -2.66 22.37
N MET A 197 -16.38 -1.36 22.13
CA MET A 197 -17.72 -0.73 22.11
C MET A 197 -18.53 -1.08 20.83
N TRP A 198 -17.93 -1.71 19.83
CA TRP A 198 -18.60 -2.10 18.59
C TRP A 198 -18.93 -3.58 18.49
N TYR A 199 -18.20 -4.42 19.24
CA TYR A 199 -18.53 -5.85 19.34
C TYR A 199 -19.90 -6.09 19.98
N HIS A 200 -20.40 -5.17 20.81
CA HIS A 200 -21.60 -5.41 21.61
C HIS A 200 -22.69 -4.34 21.58
N THR A 201 -22.46 -3.11 21.10
CA THR A 201 -23.36 -1.99 21.48
C THR A 201 -23.99 -1.12 20.40
N ASP A 202 -23.64 -1.16 19.10
CA ASP A 202 -24.56 -0.55 18.11
C ASP A 202 -24.41 -1.11 16.68
N ILE A 203 -25.50 -1.72 16.20
CA ILE A 203 -25.69 -2.24 14.85
C ILE A 203 -25.73 -1.10 13.81
N ASN A 204 -26.04 0.13 14.24
CA ASN A 204 -26.35 1.25 13.34
C ASN A 204 -25.12 2.03 12.84
N SER A 205 -23.91 1.72 13.31
CA SER A 205 -22.72 2.53 13.00
C SER A 205 -21.79 1.96 11.92
N ARG A 206 -22.06 0.78 11.35
CA ARG A 206 -21.19 0.12 10.34
C ARG A 206 -21.12 0.85 9.00
N ILE A 207 -22.15 1.62 8.67
CA ILE A 207 -22.23 2.45 7.48
C ILE A 207 -22.27 3.90 7.95
N LEU A 208 -21.21 4.65 7.72
CA LEU A 208 -21.08 6.05 8.11
C LEU A 208 -21.14 6.93 6.87
N ALA A 209 -22.13 7.82 6.81
CA ALA A 209 -22.19 8.83 5.76
C ALA A 209 -20.99 9.78 5.89
N VAL A 210 -20.29 9.99 4.78
CA VAL A 210 -19.22 10.99 4.67
C VAL A 210 -19.86 12.27 4.16
N THR A 211 -20.09 13.21 5.06
CA THR A 211 -20.49 14.57 4.69
C THR A 211 -19.26 15.35 4.21
N PRO A 212 -19.35 16.15 3.13
CA PRO A 212 -18.28 17.06 2.75
C PRO A 212 -18.02 18.01 3.91
N SER A 213 -16.85 17.91 4.55
CA SER A 213 -16.50 18.83 5.62
C SER A 213 -16.24 20.21 5.01
N LYS A 214 -16.83 21.26 5.59
CA LYS A 214 -16.51 22.65 5.24
C LYS A 214 -15.07 23.06 5.66
N ALA A 215 -14.34 22.19 6.38
CA ALA A 215 -13.10 22.50 7.07
C ALA A 215 -11.82 21.97 6.37
N GLU A 216 -11.94 21.16 5.31
CA GLU A 216 -10.79 20.73 4.49
C GLU A 216 -10.57 21.63 3.26
N SER A 217 -11.06 22.88 3.31
CA SER A 217 -10.90 23.88 2.24
C SER A 217 -9.49 24.48 2.14
N HIS A 218 -8.48 23.92 2.82
CA HIS A 218 -7.11 24.46 2.82
C HIS A 218 -6.10 23.75 1.92
N ASN A 219 -6.50 22.74 1.14
CA ASN A 219 -5.68 22.24 0.04
C ASN A 219 -6.50 22.08 -1.24
N GLY A 220 -6.54 23.15 -2.04
CA GLY A 220 -6.68 23.06 -3.50
C GLY A 220 -7.92 22.34 -4.06
N PHE A 221 -9.07 22.36 -3.37
CA PHE A 221 -10.30 21.84 -3.96
C PHE A 221 -10.69 22.67 -5.18
N ARG A 222 -10.55 22.10 -6.38
CA ARG A 222 -11.05 22.68 -7.62
C ARG A 222 -12.52 23.00 -7.47
N ASN A 223 -12.88 24.24 -7.80
CA ASN A 223 -14.26 24.68 -7.92
C ASN A 223 -15.05 23.68 -8.78
N SER A 224 -16.16 23.15 -8.24
CA SER A 224 -17.14 22.26 -8.89
C SER A 224 -17.72 22.78 -10.22
N ARG A 225 -17.29 23.96 -10.69
CA ARG A 225 -17.76 24.64 -11.90
C ARG A 225 -16.83 24.51 -13.11
N VAL A 226 -15.64 23.91 -12.97
CA VAL A 226 -14.75 23.67 -14.12
C VAL A 226 -15.08 22.31 -14.72
N PRO A 227 -15.47 22.22 -16.01
CA PRO A 227 -15.71 20.94 -16.67
C PRO A 227 -14.42 20.11 -16.66
N LEU A 228 -14.56 18.84 -16.27
CA LEU A 228 -13.45 17.89 -16.19
C LEU A 228 -12.80 17.74 -17.56
N THR A 229 -11.47 17.79 -17.61
CA THR A 229 -10.76 17.47 -18.84
C THR A 229 -11.00 16.01 -19.22
N LEU A 230 -10.95 15.70 -20.52
CA LEU A 230 -11.06 14.31 -20.99
C LEU A 230 -10.03 13.39 -20.31
N LEU A 231 -8.85 13.93 -20.01
CA LEU A 231 -7.76 13.22 -19.35
C LEU A 231 -8.10 12.86 -17.90
N GLU A 232 -8.73 13.76 -17.14
CA GLU A 232 -9.20 13.51 -15.78
C GLU A 232 -10.35 12.50 -15.74
N GLN A 233 -11.29 12.60 -16.69
CA GLN A 233 -12.39 11.64 -16.80
C GLN A 233 -11.85 10.25 -17.14
N SER A 234 -10.85 10.17 -18.01
CA SER A 234 -10.16 8.93 -18.36
C SER A 234 -9.45 8.34 -17.16
N ALA A 235 -8.71 9.15 -16.40
CA ALA A 235 -8.02 8.68 -15.20
C ALA A 235 -9.00 8.15 -14.15
N ARG A 236 -10.09 8.87 -13.89
CA ARG A 236 -11.14 8.43 -12.98
C ARG A 236 -11.77 7.10 -13.44
N ALA A 237 -12.02 6.94 -14.73
CA ALA A 237 -12.59 5.71 -15.28
C ALA A 237 -11.63 4.51 -15.15
N VAL A 238 -10.33 4.71 -15.40
CA VAL A 238 -9.29 3.69 -15.25
C VAL A 238 -9.15 3.25 -13.79
N VAL A 239 -9.16 4.19 -12.85
CA VAL A 239 -9.09 3.87 -11.41
C VAL A 239 -10.37 3.18 -10.94
N ALA A 240 -11.53 3.63 -11.42
CA ALA A 240 -12.83 3.06 -11.08
C ALA A 240 -13.03 1.64 -11.60
N SER A 241 -12.39 1.26 -12.70
CA SER A 241 -12.54 -0.08 -13.30
C SER A 241 -11.95 -1.19 -12.44
N LYS A 242 -11.05 -0.86 -11.49
CA LYS A 242 -10.30 -1.83 -10.67
C LYS A 242 -9.56 -2.89 -11.48
N THR A 243 -9.29 -2.62 -12.75
CA THR A 243 -8.54 -3.53 -13.62
C THR A 243 -7.06 -3.20 -13.54
N ASP A 244 -6.21 -4.23 -13.57
CA ASP A 244 -4.77 -4.04 -13.67
C ASP A 244 -4.40 -3.31 -14.97
N PHE A 245 -4.14 -2.01 -14.87
CA PHE A 245 -3.73 -1.14 -15.97
C PHE A 245 -2.20 -1.05 -16.11
N PHE A 246 -1.44 -1.77 -15.29
CA PHE A 246 0.02 -1.89 -15.42
C PHE A 246 0.41 -3.00 -16.40
N ALA A 247 -0.50 -3.93 -16.70
CA ALA A 247 -0.27 -4.99 -17.66
C ALA A 247 0.18 -4.45 -19.05
N PRO A 248 1.12 -5.13 -19.74
CA PRO A 248 1.66 -4.68 -21.01
C PRO A 248 0.55 -4.40 -22.04
N GLY A 249 0.62 -3.23 -22.70
CA GLY A 249 -0.33 -2.85 -23.75
C GLY A 249 -1.69 -2.34 -23.28
N LYS A 250 -1.96 -2.25 -21.96
CA LYS A 250 -3.23 -1.70 -21.45
C LYS A 250 -3.27 -0.18 -21.46
N LEU A 251 -2.21 0.46 -20.95
CA LEU A 251 -2.12 1.92 -20.86
C LEU A 251 -0.74 2.40 -21.32
N PRO A 252 -0.64 3.47 -22.13
CA PRO A 252 0.65 4.10 -22.45
C PRO A 252 1.34 4.62 -21.17
N PRO A 253 2.69 4.57 -21.07
CA PRO A 253 3.41 4.97 -19.86
C PRO A 253 3.06 6.38 -19.37
N ARG A 254 2.98 7.37 -20.26
CA ARG A 254 2.62 8.75 -19.89
C ARG A 254 1.23 8.87 -19.27
N LEU A 255 0.25 8.10 -19.78
CA LEU A 255 -1.10 8.11 -19.23
C LEU A 255 -1.14 7.37 -17.90
N ARG A 256 -0.35 6.31 -17.75
CA ARG A 256 -0.27 5.52 -16.51
C ARG A 256 0.31 6.33 -15.38
N ASP A 257 1.39 7.04 -15.66
CA ASP A 257 2.03 7.99 -14.77
C ASP A 257 1.04 9.06 -14.30
N TYR A 258 0.30 9.66 -15.24
CA TYR A 258 -0.76 10.63 -14.93
C TYR A 258 -1.87 10.04 -14.04
N VAL A 259 -2.27 8.79 -14.28
CA VAL A 259 -3.26 8.08 -13.46
C VAL A 259 -2.73 7.85 -12.04
N CYS A 260 -1.47 7.43 -11.90
CA CYS A 260 -0.85 7.17 -10.60
C CYS A 260 -0.72 8.46 -9.77
N ASP A 261 -0.35 9.57 -10.41
CA ASP A 261 -0.22 10.88 -9.76
C ASP A 261 -1.53 11.39 -9.17
N ARG A 262 -2.66 11.13 -9.85
CA ARG A 262 -3.98 11.58 -9.41
C ARG A 262 -4.75 10.50 -8.65
N TYR A 263 -4.18 9.32 -8.45
CA TYR A 263 -4.88 8.16 -7.88
C TYR A 263 -5.55 8.50 -6.54
N PHE A 264 -4.83 9.19 -5.65
CA PHE A 264 -5.31 9.55 -4.32
C PHE A 264 -6.31 10.71 -4.29
N GLU A 265 -6.60 11.35 -5.43
CA GLU A 265 -7.68 12.31 -5.53
C GLU A 265 -9.05 11.63 -5.60
N PHE A 266 -9.09 10.32 -5.81
CA PHE A 266 -10.32 9.55 -5.99
C PHE A 266 -10.59 8.60 -4.82
N SER A 267 -11.86 8.53 -4.41
CA SER A 267 -12.42 7.49 -3.56
C SER A 267 -13.10 6.43 -4.42
N ILE A 268 -12.60 5.20 -4.35
CA ILE A 268 -13.02 4.08 -5.19
C ILE A 268 -14.10 3.28 -4.47
N CYS A 269 -15.25 3.08 -5.11
CA CYS A 269 -16.34 2.29 -4.53
C CYS A 269 -15.93 0.82 -4.41
N GLY A 270 -16.08 0.22 -3.23
CA GLY A 270 -15.81 -1.19 -2.97
C GLY A 270 -16.73 -2.13 -3.75
N ASN A 271 -17.96 -1.70 -4.06
CA ASN A 271 -19.00 -2.55 -4.68
C ASN A 271 -19.07 -2.44 -6.22
N CYS A 272 -19.05 -1.21 -6.76
CA CYS A 272 -19.31 -0.96 -8.18
C CYS A 272 -18.12 -0.25 -8.86
N PRO A 273 -18.04 -0.24 -10.21
CA PRO A 273 -16.95 0.40 -10.94
C PRO A 273 -17.13 1.93 -11.01
N THR A 274 -17.23 2.56 -9.85
CA THR A 274 -17.39 4.02 -9.71
C THR A 274 -16.31 4.56 -8.80
N ALA A 275 -15.70 5.67 -9.20
CA ALA A 275 -14.85 6.47 -8.35
C ALA A 275 -15.40 7.90 -8.30
N LYS A 276 -15.37 8.49 -7.11
CA LYS A 276 -15.73 9.89 -6.83
C LYS A 276 -14.51 10.67 -6.39
N TYR A 277 -14.53 11.99 -6.49
CA TYR A 277 -13.45 12.78 -5.91
C TYR A 277 -13.45 12.66 -4.39
N MET A 278 -12.28 12.74 -3.78
CA MET A 278 -12.17 12.91 -2.34
C MET A 278 -13.01 14.12 -1.92
N GLY A 279 -13.75 14.02 -0.81
CA GLY A 279 -14.66 15.07 -0.35
C GLY A 279 -16.06 15.04 -0.96
N GLU A 280 -16.31 14.29 -2.04
CA GLU A 280 -17.67 14.05 -2.52
C GLU A 280 -18.45 13.14 -1.55
N PRO A 281 -19.79 13.27 -1.48
CA PRO A 281 -20.60 12.46 -0.59
C PRO A 281 -20.52 10.97 -0.94
N GLY A 282 -20.36 10.17 0.10
CA GLY A 282 -20.27 8.72 0.03
C GLY A 282 -20.42 8.11 1.41
N TYR A 283 -20.00 6.85 1.55
CA TYR A 283 -20.14 6.11 2.80
C TYR A 283 -18.84 5.39 3.15
N LYS A 284 -18.38 5.52 4.39
CA LYS A 284 -17.37 4.62 4.97
C LYS A 284 -18.11 3.39 5.49
N VAL A 285 -17.66 2.20 5.12
CA VAL A 285 -18.30 0.94 5.49
C VAL A 285 -17.28 0.06 6.20
N PHE A 286 -17.65 -0.46 7.37
CA PHE A 286 -16.80 -1.33 8.15
C PHE A 286 -17.32 -2.76 8.12
N THR A 287 -16.50 -3.68 7.62
CA THR A 287 -16.75 -5.12 7.64
C THR A 287 -15.79 -5.80 8.59
N PHE A 288 -16.19 -6.92 9.15
CA PHE A 288 -15.39 -7.67 10.11
C PHE A 288 -15.19 -9.08 9.60
N LYS A 289 -13.94 -9.49 9.47
CA LYS A 289 -13.59 -10.85 9.04
C LYS A 289 -12.39 -11.32 9.83
N ASN A 290 -12.19 -12.63 9.89
CA ASN A 290 -11.02 -13.24 10.50
C ASN A 290 -10.15 -14.02 9.47
N PRO A 291 -9.60 -13.37 8.43
CA PRO A 291 -8.92 -14.08 7.34
C PRO A 291 -7.44 -14.40 7.59
N TYR A 292 -6.73 -13.66 8.46
CA TYR A 292 -5.25 -13.68 8.49
C TYR A 292 -4.60 -14.07 9.82
N LEU A 293 -5.36 -14.26 10.91
CA LEU A 293 -4.82 -14.58 12.24
C LEU A 293 -5.86 -15.36 13.06
N GLY A 294 -5.44 -16.25 13.96
CA GLY A 294 -6.34 -16.90 14.92
C GLY A 294 -7.10 -15.90 15.80
N ASN A 295 -8.28 -16.28 16.30
CA ASN A 295 -9.18 -15.68 17.31
C ASN A 295 -9.37 -14.14 17.42
N THR A 296 -8.69 -13.28 16.66
CA THR A 296 -8.81 -11.81 16.76
C THR A 296 -9.53 -11.25 15.56
N CYS A 297 -10.78 -10.81 15.77
CA CYS A 297 -11.58 -10.19 14.73
C CYS A 297 -11.02 -8.79 14.34
N VAL A 298 -11.05 -8.49 13.04
CA VAL A 298 -10.35 -7.35 12.42
C VAL A 298 -11.34 -6.49 11.65
N PRO A 299 -11.39 -5.16 11.89
CA PRO A 299 -12.17 -4.28 11.04
C PRO A 299 -11.44 -4.00 9.72
N PHE A 300 -12.20 -4.08 8.64
CA PHE A 300 -11.82 -3.67 7.31
C PHE A 300 -12.68 -2.49 6.89
N GLN A 301 -12.06 -1.43 6.39
CA GLN A 301 -12.75 -0.23 5.91
C GLN A 301 -12.84 -0.24 4.40
N HIS A 302 -14.05 -0.01 3.91
CA HIS A 302 -14.39 0.20 2.51
C HIS A 302 -14.96 1.60 2.33
N TRP A 303 -14.96 2.06 1.09
CA TRP A 303 -15.69 3.26 0.70
C TRP A 303 -16.77 2.88 -0.33
N ALA A 304 -17.95 3.48 -0.22
CA ALA A 304 -19.07 3.22 -1.12
C ALA A 304 -19.65 4.53 -1.67
N CYS A 305 -19.98 4.54 -2.95
CA CYS A 305 -20.47 5.73 -3.65
C CYS A 305 -21.95 6.06 -3.37
N SER A 306 -22.72 5.10 -2.87
CA SER A 306 -24.14 5.20 -2.54
C SER A 306 -24.49 4.31 -1.34
N LEU A 307 -25.65 4.54 -0.73
CA LEU A 307 -26.15 3.71 0.37
C LEU A 307 -26.40 2.27 -0.09
N GLU A 308 -26.90 2.09 -1.32
CA GLU A 308 -27.08 0.78 -1.93
C GLU A 308 -25.75 0.01 -2.02
N CYS A 309 -24.69 0.67 -2.52
CA CYS A 309 -23.36 0.08 -2.55
C CYS A 309 -22.82 -0.21 -1.14
N ALA A 310 -23.13 0.63 -0.17
CA ALA A 310 -22.71 0.41 1.21
C ALA A 310 -23.38 -0.83 1.83
N LEU A 311 -24.68 -0.97 1.63
CA LEU A 311 -25.46 -2.13 2.05
C LEU A 311 -25.02 -3.41 1.34
N ALA A 312 -24.69 -3.33 0.05
CA ALA A 312 -24.19 -4.46 -0.72
C ALA A 312 -22.83 -4.99 -0.20
N ILE A 313 -22.03 -4.14 0.45
CA ILE A 313 -20.78 -4.56 1.11
C ILE A 313 -21.05 -5.08 2.53
N GLU A 314 -21.82 -4.34 3.33
CA GLU A 314 -21.98 -4.60 4.76
C GLU A 314 -22.87 -5.83 5.03
N VAL A 315 -24.00 -5.95 4.35
CA VAL A 315 -25.03 -6.96 4.65
C VAL A 315 -24.50 -8.38 4.45
N PRO A 316 -23.83 -8.72 3.32
CA PRO A 316 -23.26 -10.05 3.16
C PRO A 316 -22.16 -10.35 4.18
N ALA A 317 -21.26 -9.39 4.42
CA ALA A 317 -20.16 -9.55 5.39
C ALA A 317 -20.68 -9.77 6.82
N ARG A 318 -21.74 -9.07 7.21
CA ARG A 318 -22.40 -9.24 8.50
C ARG A 318 -23.07 -10.60 8.63
N ARG A 319 -23.74 -11.08 7.58
CA ARG A 319 -24.34 -12.43 7.58
C ARG A 319 -23.27 -13.50 7.76
N GLU A 320 -22.15 -13.38 7.05
CA GLU A 320 -20.99 -14.28 7.22
C GLU A 320 -20.45 -14.25 8.66
N GLN A 321 -20.28 -13.05 9.23
CA GLN A 321 -19.82 -12.89 10.62
C GLN A 321 -20.75 -13.57 11.62
N LEU A 322 -22.07 -13.38 11.50
CA LEU A 322 -23.06 -13.98 12.40
C LEU A 322 -23.11 -15.50 12.28
N LEU A 323 -22.97 -16.05 11.06
CA LEU A 323 -22.90 -17.49 10.84
C LEU A 323 -21.63 -18.09 11.45
N SER A 324 -20.48 -17.44 11.25
CA SER A 324 -19.20 -17.86 11.83
C SER A 324 -19.26 -17.86 13.36
N SER A 325 -19.84 -16.82 13.97
CA SER A 325 -20.04 -16.73 15.42
C SER A 325 -20.88 -17.90 15.96
N ARG A 326 -22.00 -18.23 15.30
CA ARG A 326 -22.85 -19.36 15.71
C ARG A 326 -22.13 -20.70 15.61
N GLU A 327 -21.29 -20.87 14.59
CA GLU A 327 -20.51 -22.08 14.43
C GLU A 327 -19.42 -22.20 15.50
N GLN A 328 -18.76 -21.10 15.85
CA GLN A 328 -17.80 -21.07 16.97
C GLN A 328 -18.48 -21.40 18.30
N ASP A 329 -19.66 -20.84 18.57
CA ASP A 329 -20.44 -21.16 19.77
C ASP A 329 -20.79 -22.66 19.82
N ARG A 330 -21.16 -23.25 18.68
CA ARG A 330 -21.44 -24.68 18.55
C ARG A 330 -20.22 -25.55 18.84
N GLN A 331 -19.05 -25.19 18.28
CA GLN A 331 -17.78 -25.90 18.50
C GLN A 331 -17.34 -25.79 19.97
N TYR A 332 -17.49 -24.60 20.56
CA TYR A 332 -17.18 -24.38 21.97
C TYR A 332 -18.09 -25.21 22.88
N ALA A 333 -19.39 -25.26 22.59
CA ALA A 333 -20.32 -26.12 23.33
C ALA A 333 -19.96 -27.61 23.23
N GLN A 334 -19.57 -28.10 22.05
CA GLN A 334 -19.09 -29.48 21.88
C GLN A 334 -17.80 -29.74 22.66
N TYR A 335 -16.87 -28.79 22.65
CA TYR A 335 -15.64 -28.88 23.44
C TYR A 335 -15.93 -28.95 24.94
N ILE A 336 -16.83 -28.12 25.47
CA ILE A 336 -17.27 -28.20 26.87
C ILE A 336 -17.86 -29.57 27.18
N GLN A 337 -18.73 -30.09 26.32
CA GLN A 337 -19.36 -31.41 26.51
C GLN A 337 -18.31 -32.54 26.56
N GLN A 338 -17.32 -32.50 25.67
CA GLN A 338 -16.21 -33.46 25.65
C GLN A 338 -15.31 -33.34 26.88
N ALA A 339 -14.97 -32.11 27.29
CA ALA A 339 -14.12 -31.84 28.43
C ALA A 339 -14.77 -32.23 29.77
N GLN A 340 -16.11 -32.20 29.86
CA GLN A 340 -16.86 -32.55 31.06
C GLN A 340 -17.19 -34.04 31.21
N GLY A 341 -16.80 -34.91 30.25
CA GLY A 341 -16.96 -36.37 30.36
C GLY A 341 -18.41 -36.84 30.52
N TRP A 342 -19.38 -36.10 29.98
CA TRP A 342 -20.80 -36.32 30.26
C TRP A 342 -21.45 -37.26 29.23
N SER A 343 -21.87 -38.44 29.68
CA SER A 343 -22.90 -39.24 29.00
C SER A 343 -24.25 -38.57 29.25
N PRO A 344 -25.07 -38.25 28.22
CA PRO A 344 -26.36 -37.63 28.45
C PRO A 344 -27.25 -38.57 29.29
N PRO A 345 -28.04 -38.07 30.26
CA PRO A 345 -29.04 -38.92 30.90
C PRO A 345 -30.04 -39.40 29.85
N PRO A 346 -30.59 -40.63 29.98
CA PRO A 346 -31.60 -41.12 29.05
C PRO A 346 -32.78 -40.14 29.04
N SER A 347 -33.25 -39.80 27.84
CA SER A 347 -34.42 -38.95 27.62
C SER A 347 -35.61 -39.46 28.46
N PRO A 348 -36.37 -38.59 29.13
CA PRO A 348 -37.57 -39.02 29.82
C PRO A 348 -38.54 -39.61 28.80
N PRO A 349 -39.31 -40.66 29.17
CA PRO A 349 -40.25 -41.28 28.26
C PRO A 349 -41.24 -40.23 27.76
N LEU A 350 -41.51 -40.25 26.45
CA LEU A 350 -42.57 -39.48 25.82
C LEU A 350 -43.88 -39.73 26.58
N CYS A 351 -44.30 -38.77 27.41
CA CYS A 351 -45.68 -38.68 27.83
C CYS A 351 -46.51 -38.36 26.59
N LEU A 352 -47.08 -39.40 25.99
CA LEU A 352 -48.24 -39.31 25.12
C LEU A 352 -49.37 -38.69 25.96
N LEU A 353 -49.65 -37.41 25.73
CA LEU A 353 -50.88 -36.78 26.21
C LEU A 353 -52.02 -37.31 25.34
N SER A 354 -52.84 -38.18 25.93
CA SER A 354 -54.19 -38.53 25.48
C SER A 354 -55.19 -37.45 25.84
#